data_AF-M4SU27-F1
#
_entry.id   AF-M4SU27-F1
#
_cell.length_a   1.000
_cell.length_b   1.000
_cell.length_c   1.000
_cell.angle_alpha   90.00
_cell.angle_beta   90.00
_cell.angle_gamma   90.00
#
_symmetry.space_group_name_H-M   'P 1'
#
loop_
_entity.id
_entity.type
_entity.pdbx_description
1 polymer ?
#
loop_
_entity_poly.entity_id
_entity_poly.type
_entity_poly.pdbx_seq_one_letter_code
_entity_poly.pdbx_strand_id
1 'polypeptide(L)'
;KLKKKGRVNRKLSPYKHYRGSIFSPTSHNSKSHNSKVNRKRATVIVIVMRQNSGRTTSTLALALALKLLAVHVSPSGPAFDEGPVKKVCKVAKTLADIEGVALAKIQSLINQVSAANEAAAKANLAAAATTDSNTSTLYAAAGARASRCSNDAVHALTTLAPIALNAATNGAKTSGHISEVIDILRQASKGRSNSKCIVQNGVDTATAASTVTAYGCPAEILEQAETQPTVDASVMDNKGFKTLTAPTDLHSGSATSTCIFLVGANDNAAKLWKANSAAGTPVHIAQGFITITAHDTTTQSAAQIPQLNTLGDSWSATDTTTMAKLYNKIGDLTKYSIPLYHQTKSRRNRLQS
;
A
#
# COMPACT_ATOMS: atom_id res chain seq x y z
N LYS A 1 38.44 -31.78 47.67
CA LYS A 1 38.64 -30.32 47.85
C LYS A 1 37.58 -29.58 47.03
N LEU A 2 36.42 -29.28 47.63
CA LEU A 2 35.88 -27.93 47.95
C LEU A 2 35.69 -27.03 46.70
N LYS A 3 34.47 -26.78 46.17
CA LYS A 3 33.29 -26.00 46.66
C LYS A 3 33.21 -24.61 45.98
N LYS A 4 32.07 -24.33 45.32
CA LYS A 4 31.21 -23.10 45.33
C LYS A 4 30.50 -23.01 43.96
N LYS A 5 29.21 -23.31 43.78
CA LYS A 5 27.96 -22.65 44.26
C LYS A 5 27.96 -21.12 44.10
N GLY A 6 27.20 -20.65 43.11
CA GLY A 6 26.70 -19.28 42.98
C GLY A 6 25.27 -19.29 42.45
N ARG A 7 24.29 -19.14 43.35
CA ARG A 7 22.90 -18.77 43.06
C ARG A 7 22.84 -17.28 42.71
N VAL A 8 22.05 -16.91 41.70
CA VAL A 8 21.49 -15.55 41.63
C VAL A 8 19.99 -15.63 41.34
N ASN A 9 19.27 -14.81 42.09
CA ASN A 9 17.84 -14.84 42.36
C ASN A 9 16.97 -14.33 41.21
N ARG A 10 15.79 -14.95 41.11
CA ARG A 10 14.58 -14.40 40.51
C ARG A 10 14.25 -13.04 41.12
N LYS A 11 14.01 -12.02 40.28
CA LYS A 11 13.07 -10.94 40.58
C LYS A 11 11.95 -11.00 39.55
N LEU A 12 10.84 -11.61 39.98
CA LEU A 12 9.51 -11.39 39.43
C LEU A 12 9.08 -9.98 39.84
N SER A 13 8.60 -9.19 38.89
CA SER A 13 7.87 -7.94 39.16
C SER A 13 6.65 -7.87 38.23
N PRO A 14 5.53 -7.29 38.68
CA PRO A 14 4.21 -7.87 38.46
C PRO A 14 3.50 -7.37 37.20
N TYR A 15 2.71 -8.30 36.66
CA TYR A 15 1.57 -8.08 35.78
C TYR A 15 0.67 -6.93 36.30
N LYS A 16 0.49 -5.89 35.48
CA LYS A 16 -0.65 -4.97 35.59
C LYS A 16 -1.80 -5.54 34.76
N HIS A 17 -2.85 -5.95 35.46
CA HIS A 17 -4.18 -6.16 34.90
C HIS A 17 -4.70 -4.87 34.26
N TYR A 18 -4.99 -4.88 32.96
CA TYR A 18 -6.03 -4.02 32.39
C TYR A 18 -7.28 -4.88 32.21
N ARG A 19 -8.25 -4.66 33.10
CA ARG A 19 -9.64 -5.09 32.93
C ARG A 19 -10.26 -4.29 31.79
N GLY A 20 -11.07 -4.99 31.00
CA GLY A 20 -11.76 -4.44 29.84
C GLY A 20 -12.80 -3.38 30.18
N SER A 21 -13.08 -2.57 29.17
CA SER A 21 -14.31 -1.81 29.06
C SER A 21 -14.90 -2.11 27.69
N ILE A 22 -15.96 -2.91 27.74
CA ILE A 22 -16.96 -3.13 26.72
C ILE A 22 -17.53 -1.75 26.34
N PHE A 23 -17.52 -1.41 25.05
CA PHE A 23 -18.30 -0.29 24.52
C PHE A 23 -19.32 -0.85 23.53
N SER A 24 -20.55 -1.06 24.03
CA SER A 24 -21.73 -1.17 23.19
C SER A 24 -22.17 0.24 22.76
N PRO A 25 -22.69 0.40 21.52
CA PRO A 25 -23.08 1.70 21.00
C PRO A 25 -24.45 2.10 21.54
N THR A 26 -24.51 3.23 22.26
CA THR A 26 -25.78 3.88 22.58
C THR A 26 -26.09 4.92 21.50
N SER A 27 -27.13 4.62 20.74
CA SER A 27 -27.91 5.51 19.91
C SER A 27 -28.25 6.81 20.65
N HIS A 28 -27.84 7.95 20.09
CA HIS A 28 -28.51 9.22 20.34
C HIS A 28 -28.77 9.97 19.03
N ASN A 29 -30.05 9.96 18.71
CA ASN A 29 -30.76 10.78 17.75
C ASN A 29 -30.54 12.27 18.06
N SER A 30 -29.88 13.02 17.17
CA SER A 30 -29.87 14.49 17.25
C SER A 30 -30.45 15.09 15.97
N LYS A 31 -31.60 15.70 16.16
CA LYS A 31 -32.37 16.48 15.19
C LYS A 31 -31.54 17.64 14.66
N SER A 32 -31.65 17.84 13.34
CA SER A 32 -31.91 19.11 12.65
C SER A 32 -31.35 20.37 13.30
N HIS A 33 -30.26 20.89 12.74
CA HIS A 33 -30.12 22.33 12.58
C HIS A 33 -29.62 22.68 11.18
N ASN A 34 -30.53 23.31 10.46
CA ASN A 34 -30.45 23.77 9.08
C ASN A 34 -29.58 25.04 9.03
N SER A 35 -28.32 24.94 8.62
CA SER A 35 -27.47 26.13 8.40
C SER A 35 -27.67 26.64 6.98
N LYS A 36 -28.56 27.62 6.84
CA LYS A 36 -28.74 28.45 5.65
C LYS A 36 -27.41 29.16 5.34
N VAL A 37 -26.72 28.70 4.30
CA VAL A 37 -25.63 29.45 3.68
C VAL A 37 -26.23 30.67 3.00
N ASN A 38 -26.11 31.83 3.67
CA ASN A 38 -26.49 33.13 3.15
C ASN A 38 -25.63 33.47 1.91
N ARG A 39 -26.25 33.41 0.73
CA ARG A 39 -25.76 34.10 -0.47
C ARG A 39 -25.74 35.61 -0.18
N LYS A 40 -24.56 36.15 0.12
CA LYS A 40 -24.35 37.61 0.00
C LYS A 40 -24.44 37.98 -1.47
N ARG A 41 -25.62 38.44 -1.89
CA ARG A 41 -25.81 39.20 -3.13
C ARG A 41 -25.01 40.48 -2.98
N ALA A 42 -24.05 40.70 -3.87
CA ALA A 42 -23.41 41.99 -4.04
C ALA A 42 -24.43 42.95 -4.64
N THR A 43 -24.98 43.84 -3.81
CA THR A 43 -25.72 45.01 -4.26
C THR A 43 -24.71 45.96 -4.90
N VAL A 44 -24.79 46.11 -6.22
CA VAL A 44 -24.06 47.16 -6.95
C VAL A 44 -24.77 48.48 -6.64
N ILE A 45 -24.16 49.28 -5.76
CA ILE A 45 -24.55 50.68 -5.58
C ILE A 45 -23.95 51.45 -6.76
N VAL A 46 -24.79 51.83 -7.72
CA VAL A 46 -24.41 52.77 -8.77
C VAL A 46 -24.40 54.17 -8.14
N ILE A 47 -23.20 54.63 -7.75
CA ILE A 47 -23.00 56.04 -7.43
C ILE A 47 -22.93 56.78 -8.76
N VAL A 48 -24.00 57.49 -9.12
CA VAL A 48 -23.96 58.47 -10.22
C VAL A 48 -23.19 59.69 -9.70
N MET A 49 -21.87 59.72 -9.94
CA MET A 49 -21.09 60.93 -9.75
C MET A 49 -21.20 61.82 -10.98
N ARG A 50 -21.76 63.00 -10.73
CA ARG A 50 -21.84 64.17 -11.60
C ARG A 50 -20.44 64.52 -12.14
N GLN A 51 -20.28 64.49 -13.46
CA GLN A 51 -19.05 64.90 -14.15
C GLN A 51 -18.77 66.38 -13.93
N ASN A 52 -17.56 66.71 -13.49
CA ASN A 52 -16.94 68.01 -13.74
C ASN A 52 -15.45 67.82 -14.02
N SER A 53 -15.09 68.06 -15.28
CA SER A 53 -13.86 68.68 -15.79
C SER A 53 -12.56 68.51 -15.00
N GLY A 54 -11.66 67.66 -15.50
CA GLY A 54 -10.29 67.56 -15.01
C GLY A 54 -9.46 66.53 -15.79
N ARG A 55 -8.94 66.95 -16.94
CA ARG A 55 -8.03 66.22 -17.82
C ARG A 55 -6.78 65.76 -17.03
N THR A 56 -6.30 64.54 -17.29
CA THR A 56 -4.96 63.97 -16.91
C THR A 56 -4.77 63.18 -15.60
N THR A 57 -5.75 62.41 -15.12
CA THR A 57 -5.49 61.36 -14.08
C THR A 57 -6.17 60.01 -14.34
N SER A 58 -6.69 59.77 -15.55
CA SER A 58 -7.53 58.60 -15.87
C SER A 58 -6.77 57.41 -16.47
N THR A 59 -5.44 57.38 -16.44
CA THR A 59 -4.63 56.23 -16.93
C THR A 59 -4.01 55.40 -15.80
N LEU A 60 -3.85 55.95 -14.60
CA LEU A 60 -3.24 55.24 -13.46
C LEU A 60 -4.22 54.31 -12.72
N ALA A 61 -5.51 54.68 -12.63
CA ALA A 61 -6.51 53.87 -11.94
C ALA A 61 -6.90 52.60 -12.73
N LEU A 62 -6.85 52.64 -14.06
CA LEU A 62 -7.13 51.47 -14.91
C LEU A 62 -5.99 50.43 -14.88
N ALA A 63 -4.74 50.88 -14.70
CA ALA A 63 -3.57 50.00 -14.58
C ALA A 63 -3.54 49.23 -13.24
N LEU A 64 -4.04 49.82 -12.14
CA LEU A 64 -4.13 49.14 -10.85
C LEU A 64 -5.25 48.07 -10.82
N ALA A 65 -6.38 48.33 -11.50
CA ALA A 65 -7.48 47.37 -11.59
C ALA A 65 -7.14 46.15 -12.47
N LEU A 66 -6.32 46.31 -13.51
CA LEU A 66 -5.83 45.18 -14.31
C LEU A 66 -4.78 44.32 -13.57
N LYS A 67 -4.01 44.87 -12.63
CA LYS A 67 -3.07 44.08 -11.81
C LYS A 67 -3.76 43.15 -10.80
N LEU A 68 -4.98 43.46 -10.37
CA LEU A 68 -5.79 42.60 -9.48
C LEU A 68 -6.58 41.52 -10.24
N LEU A 69 -6.70 41.63 -11.57
CA LEU A 69 -7.26 40.62 -12.46
C LEU A 69 -6.20 39.75 -13.14
N ALA A 70 -4.92 39.96 -12.84
CA ALA A 70 -3.90 38.93 -13.00
C ALA A 70 -4.20 37.82 -11.99
N VAL A 71 -5.22 37.00 -12.31
CA VAL A 71 -5.33 35.62 -11.86
C VAL A 71 -3.92 35.10 -11.99
N HIS A 72 -3.24 34.88 -10.86
CA HIS A 72 -1.96 34.20 -10.91
C HIS A 72 -2.29 32.87 -11.57
N VAL A 73 -1.96 32.75 -12.85
CA VAL A 73 -1.90 31.47 -13.53
C VAL A 73 -0.75 30.81 -12.80
N SER A 74 -1.06 30.12 -11.71
CA SER A 74 -0.07 29.36 -10.96
C SER A 74 0.66 28.53 -12.01
N PRO A 75 1.99 28.66 -12.15
CA PRO A 75 2.71 27.92 -13.16
C PRO A 75 2.36 26.46 -12.98
N SER A 76 1.89 25.81 -14.04
CA SER A 76 1.54 24.39 -14.09
C SER A 76 2.67 23.65 -14.79
N GLY A 77 2.96 22.43 -14.34
CA GLY A 77 3.95 21.54 -14.93
C GLY A 77 3.28 20.45 -15.78
N PRO A 78 4.06 19.45 -16.21
CA PRO A 78 3.53 18.38 -17.02
C PRO A 78 2.53 17.52 -16.24
N ALA A 79 1.48 17.06 -16.92
CA ALA A 79 0.58 16.05 -16.38
C ALA A 79 1.24 14.69 -16.31
N PHE A 80 0.67 13.79 -15.52
CA PHE A 80 1.05 12.39 -15.45
C PHE A 80 0.42 11.63 -16.61
N ASP A 81 1.11 10.63 -17.13
CA ASP A 81 0.65 9.82 -18.24
C ASP A 81 -0.02 8.53 -17.75
N GLU A 82 -1.19 8.21 -18.29
CA GLU A 82 -2.04 7.12 -17.80
C GLU A 82 -1.37 5.74 -17.89
N GLY A 83 -0.59 5.48 -18.94
CA GLY A 83 0.11 4.21 -19.13
C GLY A 83 1.11 3.90 -17.99
N PRO A 84 2.08 4.78 -17.73
CA PRO A 84 2.96 4.69 -16.57
C PRO A 84 2.22 4.68 -15.22
N VAL A 85 1.14 5.46 -15.06
CA VAL A 85 0.28 5.40 -13.86
C VAL A 85 -0.28 3.99 -13.66
N LYS A 86 -0.76 3.33 -14.73
CA LYS A 86 -1.22 1.93 -14.67
C LYS A 86 -0.12 0.96 -14.24
N LYS A 87 1.13 1.19 -14.65
CA LYS A 87 2.26 0.35 -14.24
C LYS A 87 2.50 0.41 -12.74
N VAL A 88 2.57 1.61 -12.14
CA VAL A 88 2.80 1.75 -10.68
C VAL A 88 1.58 1.30 -9.88
N CYS A 89 0.37 1.49 -10.40
CA CYS A 89 -0.86 0.94 -9.82
C CYS A 89 -0.88 -0.59 -9.81
N LYS A 90 -0.40 -1.25 -10.88
CA LYS A 90 -0.27 -2.72 -10.89
C LYS A 90 0.67 -3.21 -9.79
N VAL A 91 1.77 -2.47 -9.55
CA VAL A 91 2.67 -2.76 -8.42
C VAL A 91 1.95 -2.58 -7.08
N ALA A 92 1.20 -1.49 -6.90
CA ALA A 92 0.38 -1.28 -5.70
C ALA A 92 -0.60 -2.45 -5.46
N LYS A 93 -1.26 -2.93 -6.52
CA LYS A 93 -2.18 -4.08 -6.43
C LYS A 93 -1.45 -5.34 -5.98
N THR A 94 -0.31 -5.68 -6.59
CA THR A 94 0.51 -6.83 -6.18
C THR A 94 0.98 -6.72 -4.72
N LEU A 95 1.29 -5.51 -4.26
CA LEU A 95 1.69 -5.27 -2.87
C LEU A 95 0.52 -5.43 -1.87
N ALA A 96 -0.70 -5.05 -2.25
CA ALA A 96 -1.89 -5.32 -1.44
C ALA A 96 -2.13 -6.83 -1.35
N ASP A 97 -2.06 -7.55 -2.49
CA ASP A 97 -2.36 -8.98 -2.60
C ASP A 97 -1.40 -9.90 -1.80
N ILE A 98 -0.33 -9.36 -1.21
CA ILE A 98 0.55 -10.08 -0.27
C ILE A 98 -0.22 -10.64 0.92
N GLU A 99 -1.29 -9.97 1.36
CA GLU A 99 -2.18 -10.49 2.40
C GLU A 99 -2.88 -11.79 1.99
N GLY A 100 -3.20 -11.95 0.70
CA GLY A 100 -3.76 -13.19 0.14
C GLY A 100 -2.76 -14.34 0.18
N VAL A 101 -1.48 -14.05 -0.03
CA VAL A 101 -0.36 -15.00 0.09
C VAL A 101 -0.15 -15.42 1.54
N ALA A 102 -0.18 -14.46 2.46
CA ALA A 102 -0.15 -14.71 3.89
C ALA A 102 -1.31 -15.62 4.33
N LEU A 103 -2.53 -15.29 3.91
CA LEU A 103 -3.74 -16.04 4.24
C LEU A 103 -3.67 -17.49 3.75
N ALA A 104 -3.23 -17.71 2.50
CA ALA A 104 -3.10 -19.06 1.94
C ALA A 104 -2.14 -19.94 2.76
N LYS A 105 -1.00 -19.40 3.19
CA LYS A 105 -0.03 -20.15 4.02
C LYS A 105 -0.58 -20.44 5.42
N ILE A 106 -1.27 -19.48 6.04
CA ILE A 106 -1.92 -19.66 7.35
C ILE A 106 -2.99 -20.75 7.25
N GLN A 107 -3.87 -20.69 6.25
CA GLN A 107 -4.92 -21.69 6.04
C GLN A 107 -4.34 -23.09 5.78
N SER A 108 -3.24 -23.17 5.04
CA SER A 108 -2.55 -24.45 4.82
C SER A 108 -2.11 -25.09 6.14
N LEU A 109 -1.54 -24.32 7.07
CA LEU A 109 -1.16 -24.82 8.40
C LEU A 109 -2.39 -25.18 9.26
N ILE A 110 -3.46 -24.38 9.23
CA ILE A 110 -4.72 -24.70 9.93
C ILE A 110 -5.29 -26.04 9.42
N ASN A 111 -5.28 -26.26 8.10
CA ASN A 111 -5.73 -27.50 7.49
C ASN A 111 -4.85 -28.69 7.90
N GLN A 112 -3.53 -28.49 8.04
CA GLN A 112 -2.63 -29.53 8.55
C GLN A 112 -2.93 -29.88 10.01
N VAL A 113 -3.14 -28.89 10.88
CA VAL A 113 -3.51 -29.11 12.29
C VAL A 113 -4.82 -29.90 12.38
N SER A 114 -5.84 -29.50 11.62
CA SER A 114 -7.13 -30.19 11.58
C SER A 114 -6.97 -31.67 11.16
N ALA A 115 -6.28 -31.90 10.03
CA ALA A 115 -6.06 -33.25 9.52
C ALA A 115 -5.23 -34.13 10.48
N ALA A 116 -4.22 -33.55 11.13
CA ALA A 116 -3.38 -34.25 12.11
C ALA A 116 -4.17 -34.63 13.37
N ASN A 117 -5.02 -33.74 13.88
CA ASN A 117 -5.89 -34.02 15.02
C ASN A 117 -6.92 -35.12 14.70
N GLU A 118 -7.52 -35.08 13.52
CA GLU A 118 -8.45 -36.11 13.07
C GLU A 118 -7.76 -37.48 12.96
N ALA A 119 -6.56 -37.53 12.38
CA ALA A 119 -5.77 -38.75 12.28
C ALA A 119 -5.38 -39.30 13.65
N ALA A 120 -5.00 -38.42 14.59
CA ALA A 120 -4.68 -38.83 15.96
C ALA A 120 -5.89 -39.44 16.66
N ALA A 121 -7.06 -38.79 16.57
CA ALA A 121 -8.30 -39.27 17.16
C ALA A 121 -8.70 -40.65 16.61
N LYS A 122 -8.67 -40.83 15.29
CA LYS A 122 -8.99 -42.11 14.65
C LYS A 122 -8.03 -43.22 15.05
N ALA A 123 -6.73 -42.94 15.09
CA ALA A 123 -5.73 -43.91 15.49
C ALA A 123 -5.90 -44.32 16.97
N ASN A 124 -6.13 -43.35 17.86
CA ASN A 124 -6.37 -43.65 19.28
C ASN A 124 -7.66 -44.44 19.50
N LEU A 125 -8.72 -44.15 18.74
CA LEU A 125 -9.96 -44.93 18.78
C LEU A 125 -9.73 -46.37 18.31
N ALA A 126 -8.99 -46.57 17.22
CA ALA A 126 -8.64 -47.91 16.72
C ALA A 126 -7.77 -48.69 17.74
N ALA A 127 -6.86 -48.00 18.43
CA ALA A 127 -6.06 -48.60 19.50
C ALA A 127 -6.92 -49.09 20.67
N ALA A 128 -7.97 -48.35 21.03
CA ALA A 128 -8.89 -48.71 22.10
C ALA A 128 -9.91 -49.78 21.70
N ALA A 129 -10.26 -49.88 20.41
CA ALA A 129 -11.25 -50.81 19.91
C ALA A 129 -10.68 -52.21 19.61
N THR A 130 -9.37 -52.34 19.41
CA THR A 130 -8.74 -53.62 19.10
C THR A 130 -8.38 -54.41 20.37
N THR A 131 -8.55 -55.72 20.32
CA THR A 131 -8.18 -56.64 21.41
C THR A 131 -6.76 -57.18 21.26
N ASP A 132 -6.13 -57.01 20.08
CA ASP A 132 -4.75 -57.43 19.84
C ASP A 132 -3.76 -56.35 20.33
N SER A 133 -2.89 -56.73 21.26
CA SER A 133 -1.96 -55.81 21.92
C SER A 133 -0.95 -55.18 20.95
N ASN A 134 -0.48 -55.93 19.95
CA ASN A 134 0.47 -55.44 18.94
C ASN A 134 -0.20 -54.40 18.04
N THR A 135 -1.41 -54.70 17.57
CA THR A 135 -2.23 -53.80 16.75
C THR A 135 -2.61 -52.54 17.54
N SER A 136 -2.97 -52.69 18.82
CA SER A 136 -3.25 -51.56 19.71
C SER A 136 -2.04 -50.65 19.84
N THR A 137 -0.86 -51.23 20.09
CA THR A 137 0.41 -50.49 20.19
C THR A 137 0.76 -49.77 18.89
N LEU A 138 0.54 -50.40 17.73
CA LEU A 138 0.77 -49.79 16.43
C LEU A 138 -0.14 -48.57 16.20
N TYR A 139 -1.44 -48.68 16.50
CA TYR A 139 -2.38 -47.58 16.37
C TYR A 139 -2.08 -46.45 17.36
N ALA A 140 -1.72 -46.77 18.61
CA ALA A 140 -1.29 -45.77 19.59
C ALA A 140 -0.04 -45.01 19.12
N ALA A 141 0.93 -45.72 18.52
CA ALA A 141 2.12 -45.11 17.94
C ALA A 141 1.75 -44.18 16.77
N ALA A 142 0.84 -44.60 15.89
CA ALA A 142 0.34 -43.77 14.79
C ALA A 142 -0.36 -42.50 15.31
N GLY A 143 -1.20 -42.61 16.34
CA GLY A 143 -1.86 -41.47 16.98
C GLY A 143 -0.86 -40.50 17.61
N ALA A 144 0.18 -41.03 18.25
CA ALA A 144 1.27 -40.23 18.81
C ALA A 144 2.15 -39.56 17.75
N ARG A 145 2.20 -40.07 16.50
CA ARG A 145 2.87 -39.40 15.38
C ARG A 145 1.99 -38.30 14.80
N ALA A 146 0.72 -38.57 14.56
CA ALA A 146 -0.24 -37.57 14.10
C ALA A 146 -0.32 -36.37 15.07
N SER A 147 -0.32 -36.62 16.38
CA SER A 147 -0.29 -35.56 17.40
C SER A 147 0.97 -34.69 17.32
N ARG A 148 2.13 -35.26 17.00
CA ARG A 148 3.36 -34.49 16.78
C ARG A 148 3.25 -33.59 15.55
N CYS A 149 2.72 -34.12 14.44
CA CYS A 149 2.47 -33.32 13.24
C CYS A 149 1.60 -32.10 13.54
N SER A 150 0.57 -32.26 14.38
CA SER A 150 -0.29 -31.15 14.83
C SER A 150 0.51 -30.10 15.61
N ASN A 151 1.29 -30.52 16.61
CA ASN A 151 2.11 -29.62 17.42
C ASN A 151 3.13 -28.85 16.59
N ASP A 152 3.77 -29.52 15.64
CA ASP A 152 4.77 -28.90 14.78
C ASP A 152 4.12 -27.93 13.78
N ALA A 153 2.92 -28.24 13.26
CA ALA A 153 2.15 -27.31 12.43
C ALA A 153 1.68 -26.08 13.23
N VAL A 154 1.31 -26.24 14.50
CA VAL A 154 1.04 -25.12 15.41
C VAL A 154 2.31 -24.29 15.63
N HIS A 155 3.46 -24.92 15.85
CA HIS A 155 4.72 -24.21 16.01
C HIS A 155 5.13 -23.45 14.74
N ALA A 156 4.94 -24.07 13.57
CA ALA A 156 5.10 -23.43 12.29
C ALA A 156 4.18 -22.20 12.17
N LEU A 157 2.91 -22.31 12.58
CA LEU A 157 1.98 -21.18 12.57
C LEU A 157 2.45 -20.03 13.47
N THR A 158 2.98 -20.32 14.66
CA THR A 158 3.54 -19.28 15.55
C THR A 158 4.75 -18.57 14.95
N THR A 159 5.51 -19.24 14.09
CA THR A 159 6.65 -18.65 13.36
C THR A 159 6.19 -17.86 12.14
N LEU A 160 5.24 -18.40 11.38
CA LEU A 160 4.70 -17.78 10.17
C LEU A 160 3.93 -16.50 10.48
N ALA A 161 3.10 -16.50 11.53
CA ALA A 161 2.20 -15.38 11.85
C ALA A 161 2.89 -14.01 11.87
N PRO A 162 4.01 -13.79 12.60
CA PRO A 162 4.70 -12.50 12.57
C PRO A 162 5.32 -12.18 11.21
N ILE A 163 5.81 -13.18 10.45
CA ILE A 163 6.37 -12.99 9.10
C ILE A 163 5.27 -12.52 8.13
N ALA A 164 4.16 -13.25 8.12
CA ALA A 164 2.98 -12.98 7.32
C ALA A 164 2.39 -11.59 7.62
N LEU A 165 2.22 -11.24 8.89
CA LEU A 165 1.70 -9.94 9.29
C LEU A 165 2.64 -8.80 8.87
N ASN A 166 3.95 -8.99 9.03
CA ASN A 166 4.94 -7.98 8.66
C ASN A 166 4.95 -7.73 7.14
N ALA A 167 4.95 -8.80 6.34
CA ALA A 167 4.89 -8.70 4.88
C ALA A 167 3.58 -8.03 4.42
N ALA A 168 2.42 -8.53 4.87
CA ALA A 168 1.11 -8.02 4.47
C ALA A 168 0.92 -6.54 4.89
N THR A 169 1.27 -6.19 6.13
CA THR A 169 1.13 -4.81 6.63
C THR A 169 1.99 -3.83 5.83
N ASN A 170 3.24 -4.18 5.55
CA ASN A 170 4.13 -3.29 4.80
C ASN A 170 3.79 -3.24 3.30
N GLY A 171 3.31 -4.35 2.73
CA GLY A 171 2.72 -4.39 1.40
C GLY A 171 1.53 -3.44 1.29
N ALA A 172 0.54 -3.59 2.17
CA ALA A 172 -0.66 -2.75 2.21
C ALA A 172 -0.35 -1.26 2.45
N LYS A 173 0.57 -0.93 3.38
CA LYS A 173 1.01 0.46 3.59
C LYS A 173 1.57 1.07 2.31
N THR A 174 2.50 0.37 1.67
CA THR A 174 3.15 0.87 0.46
C THR A 174 2.17 1.00 -0.70
N SER A 175 1.29 0.01 -0.84
CA SER A 175 0.17 0.04 -1.78
C SER A 175 -0.70 1.28 -1.58
N GLY A 176 -1.11 1.57 -0.34
CA GLY A 176 -1.90 2.75 0.01
C GLY A 176 -1.19 4.06 -0.32
N HIS A 177 0.12 4.18 -0.06
CA HIS A 177 0.86 5.39 -0.43
C HIS A 177 0.91 5.62 -1.95
N ILE A 178 0.99 4.57 -2.76
CA ILE A 178 0.92 4.70 -4.22
C ILE A 178 -0.50 5.14 -4.61
N SER A 179 -1.52 4.39 -4.16
CA SER A 179 -2.92 4.65 -4.50
C SER A 179 -3.35 6.07 -4.13
N GLU A 180 -2.94 6.58 -2.97
CA GLU A 180 -3.28 7.93 -2.50
C GLU A 180 -2.66 9.01 -3.39
N VAL A 181 -1.39 8.86 -3.79
CA VAL A 181 -0.76 9.82 -4.72
C VAL A 181 -1.51 9.83 -6.05
N ILE A 182 -1.86 8.65 -6.58
CA ILE A 182 -2.63 8.55 -7.83
C ILE A 182 -4.03 9.13 -7.66
N ASP A 183 -4.68 8.93 -6.51
CA ASP A 183 -6.01 9.50 -6.26
C ASP A 183 -5.97 11.02 -6.17
N ILE A 184 -5.00 11.60 -5.45
CA ILE A 184 -4.79 13.05 -5.39
C ILE A 184 -4.63 13.63 -6.80
N LEU A 185 -3.81 13.00 -7.65
CA LEU A 185 -3.61 13.44 -9.04
C LEU A 185 -4.89 13.33 -9.87
N ARG A 186 -5.63 12.23 -9.72
CA ARG A 186 -6.93 12.04 -10.37
C ARG A 186 -7.93 13.10 -9.93
N GLN A 187 -8.04 13.36 -8.63
CA GLN A 187 -8.92 14.38 -8.08
C GLN A 187 -8.51 15.79 -8.52
N ALA A 188 -7.21 16.08 -8.58
CA ALA A 188 -6.67 17.34 -9.10
C ALA A 188 -6.91 17.53 -10.60
N SER A 189 -7.31 16.47 -11.32
CA SER A 189 -7.73 16.54 -12.73
C SER A 189 -9.21 16.91 -12.90
N LYS A 190 -9.98 17.03 -11.81
CA LYS A 190 -11.41 17.35 -11.86
C LYS A 190 -11.63 18.87 -11.76
N GLY A 191 -12.59 19.38 -12.53
CA GLY A 191 -13.15 20.73 -12.35
C GLY A 191 -13.17 21.59 -13.61
N ARG A 192 -12.02 21.80 -14.27
CA ARG A 192 -11.91 22.63 -15.49
C ARG A 192 -11.11 21.91 -16.56
N SER A 193 -11.46 22.13 -17.83
CA SER A 193 -10.80 21.51 -19.00
C SER A 193 -9.29 21.77 -19.08
N ASN A 194 -8.80 22.82 -18.44
CA ASN A 194 -7.40 23.28 -18.55
C ASN A 194 -6.52 22.81 -17.37
N SER A 195 -7.08 22.14 -16.37
CA SER A 195 -6.34 21.61 -15.22
C SER A 195 -6.46 20.09 -15.20
N LYS A 196 -5.42 19.41 -15.69
CA LYS A 196 -5.36 17.96 -15.86
C LYS A 196 -4.08 17.48 -15.21
N CYS A 197 -4.17 16.58 -14.25
CA CYS A 197 -3.00 15.97 -13.62
C CYS A 197 -2.74 14.56 -14.07
N ILE A 198 -3.71 13.90 -14.71
CA ILE A 198 -3.50 12.64 -15.44
C ILE A 198 -4.14 12.78 -16.82
N VAL A 199 -3.37 12.49 -17.86
CA VAL A 199 -3.80 12.52 -19.26
C VAL A 199 -3.72 11.14 -19.90
N GLN A 200 -4.45 10.97 -21.00
CA GLN A 200 -4.48 9.73 -21.76
C GLN A 200 -3.16 9.55 -22.52
N ASN A 201 -2.46 8.44 -22.27
CA ASN A 201 -1.35 7.87 -23.06
C ASN A 201 -0.67 8.82 -24.07
N GLY A 202 0.10 9.78 -23.56
CA GLY A 202 0.94 10.66 -24.38
C GLY A 202 0.20 11.76 -25.15
N VAL A 203 -1.11 11.95 -24.96
CA VAL A 203 -1.90 13.04 -25.56
C VAL A 203 -2.40 14.02 -24.50
N ASP A 204 -2.63 15.28 -24.87
CA ASP A 204 -3.17 16.31 -23.95
C ASP A 204 -4.70 16.21 -23.80
N THR A 205 -5.19 14.99 -23.52
CA THR A 205 -6.59 14.72 -23.24
C THR A 205 -6.70 14.19 -21.82
N ALA A 206 -7.62 14.73 -21.01
CA ALA A 206 -7.83 14.24 -19.65
C ALA A 206 -8.20 12.76 -19.67
N THR A 207 -7.67 12.00 -18.71
CA THR A 207 -8.07 10.59 -18.51
C THR A 207 -9.57 10.44 -18.27
N ALA A 208 -10.16 9.35 -18.77
CA ALA A 208 -11.56 9.01 -18.53
C ALA A 208 -11.77 8.24 -17.21
N ALA A 209 -10.70 7.81 -16.55
CA ALA A 209 -10.76 7.02 -15.33
C ALA A 209 -11.37 7.84 -14.17
N SER A 210 -12.50 7.35 -13.67
CA SER A 210 -13.27 7.98 -12.59
C SER A 210 -12.90 7.47 -11.19
N THR A 211 -12.11 6.40 -11.10
CA THR A 211 -11.66 5.76 -9.84
C THR A 211 -10.19 5.34 -9.97
N VAL A 212 -9.50 5.13 -8.83
CA VAL A 212 -8.13 4.60 -8.86
C VAL A 212 -8.07 3.16 -9.40
N THR A 213 -9.12 2.37 -9.21
CA THR A 213 -9.22 1.01 -9.72
C THR A 213 -9.25 0.94 -11.24
N ALA A 214 -9.72 1.99 -11.93
CA ALA A 214 -9.66 2.08 -13.39
C ALA A 214 -8.21 2.20 -13.91
N TYR A 215 -7.26 2.63 -13.07
CA TYR A 215 -5.82 2.55 -13.34
C TYR A 215 -5.20 1.20 -12.92
N GLY A 216 -5.98 0.28 -12.35
CA GLY A 216 -5.47 -0.99 -11.81
C GLY A 216 -4.86 -0.89 -10.41
N CYS A 217 -5.04 0.23 -9.72
CA CYS A 217 -4.71 0.32 -8.28
C CYS A 217 -5.71 -0.55 -7.49
N PRO A 218 -5.36 -1.01 -6.27
CA PRO A 218 -6.29 -1.74 -5.43
C PRO A 218 -7.51 -0.91 -5.07
N ALA A 219 -8.59 -1.60 -4.69
CA ALA A 219 -9.79 -0.95 -4.18
C ALA A 219 -9.47 -0.17 -2.89
N GLU A 220 -10.19 0.94 -2.68
CA GLU A 220 -10.04 1.79 -1.48
C GLU A 220 -10.37 1.03 -0.20
N ILE A 221 -11.35 0.14 -0.28
CA ILE A 221 -11.77 -0.74 0.80
C ILE A 221 -11.67 -2.17 0.31
N LEU A 222 -10.96 -2.98 1.08
CA LEU A 222 -10.95 -4.43 0.92
C LEU A 222 -11.79 -5.06 2.02
N GLU A 223 -12.86 -5.73 1.62
CA GLU A 223 -13.74 -6.47 2.55
C GLU A 223 -13.06 -7.75 3.06
N GLN A 224 -12.42 -8.49 2.15
CA GLN A 224 -11.71 -9.72 2.48
C GLN A 224 -10.59 -10.00 1.48
N ALA A 225 -9.45 -10.45 2.01
CA ALA A 225 -8.35 -10.95 1.21
C ALA A 225 -8.72 -12.24 0.49
N GLU A 226 -8.58 -12.26 -0.83
CA GLU A 226 -8.64 -13.50 -1.61
C GLU A 226 -7.33 -14.28 -1.45
N THR A 227 -7.44 -15.59 -1.23
CA THR A 227 -6.25 -16.44 -1.07
C THR A 227 -5.46 -16.52 -2.36
N GLN A 228 -4.15 -16.28 -2.28
CA GLN A 228 -3.24 -16.41 -3.41
C GLN A 228 -2.13 -17.39 -3.05
N PRO A 229 -1.81 -18.39 -3.88
CA PRO A 229 -0.78 -19.38 -3.53
C PRO A 229 0.63 -18.77 -3.51
N THR A 230 0.87 -17.76 -4.35
CA THR A 230 2.17 -17.10 -4.53
C THR A 230 1.97 -15.64 -4.90
N VAL A 231 3.04 -14.84 -4.75
CA VAL A 231 3.11 -13.49 -5.32
C VAL A 231 2.97 -13.56 -6.85
N ASP A 232 2.35 -12.55 -7.47
CA ASP A 232 2.25 -12.45 -8.94
C ASP A 232 3.64 -12.32 -9.58
N ALA A 233 4.14 -13.43 -10.11
CA ALA A 233 5.45 -13.54 -10.77
C ALA A 233 5.58 -12.73 -12.07
N SER A 234 4.47 -12.19 -12.60
CA SER A 234 4.51 -11.25 -13.73
C SER A 234 4.89 -9.83 -13.29
N VAL A 235 4.73 -9.50 -12.00
CA VAL A 235 5.00 -8.16 -11.44
C VAL A 235 6.20 -8.17 -10.51
N MET A 236 6.35 -9.20 -9.69
CA MET A 236 7.41 -9.28 -8.70
C MET A 236 7.98 -10.70 -8.63
N ASP A 237 9.31 -10.81 -8.63
CA ASP A 237 10.02 -12.09 -8.62
C ASP A 237 11.16 -12.11 -7.60
N ASN A 238 11.99 -13.15 -7.69
CA ASN A 238 13.12 -13.35 -6.79
C ASN A 238 14.28 -12.36 -7.02
N LYS A 239 14.12 -11.31 -7.85
CA LYS A 239 15.08 -10.22 -8.03
C LYS A 239 14.52 -8.83 -7.74
N GLY A 240 13.21 -8.63 -7.92
CA GLY A 240 12.57 -7.34 -7.65
C GLY A 240 11.23 -7.19 -8.34
N PHE A 241 10.88 -5.96 -8.71
CA PHE A 241 9.68 -5.62 -9.48
C PHE A 241 9.97 -5.76 -10.98
N LYS A 242 9.62 -6.91 -11.53
CA LYS A 242 9.92 -7.37 -12.90
C LYS A 242 9.47 -6.40 -13.99
N THR A 243 8.39 -5.64 -13.77
CA THR A 243 7.86 -4.68 -14.74
C THR A 243 8.62 -3.33 -14.74
N LEU A 244 9.47 -3.09 -13.75
CA LEU A 244 10.19 -1.83 -13.55
C LEU A 244 11.68 -1.99 -13.91
N THR A 245 11.94 -2.34 -15.17
CA THR A 245 13.27 -2.71 -15.68
C THR A 245 14.19 -1.54 -16.01
N ALA A 246 13.63 -0.35 -16.16
CA ALA A 246 14.34 0.89 -16.40
C ALA A 246 13.54 2.03 -15.76
N PRO A 247 14.18 3.19 -15.48
CA PRO A 247 13.46 4.39 -15.12
C PRO A 247 12.37 4.67 -16.15
N THR A 248 11.13 4.82 -15.69
CA THR A 248 9.98 5.08 -16.56
C THR A 248 9.47 6.48 -16.28
N ASP A 249 9.45 7.33 -17.30
CA ASP A 249 8.82 8.64 -17.20
C ASP A 249 7.33 8.45 -16.91
N LEU A 250 6.90 9.07 -15.82
CA LEU A 250 5.53 9.04 -15.32
C LEU A 250 4.76 10.28 -15.80
N HIS A 251 5.44 11.29 -16.34
CA HIS A 251 4.88 12.52 -16.86
C HIS A 251 4.73 12.47 -18.40
N SER A 252 3.80 13.26 -18.92
CA SER A 252 3.52 13.38 -20.35
C SER A 252 4.42 14.42 -20.99
N GLY A 253 5.02 14.07 -22.14
CA GLY A 253 5.74 15.02 -22.98
C GLY A 253 4.84 15.99 -23.75
N SER A 254 3.54 15.69 -23.87
CA SER A 254 2.58 16.47 -24.67
C SER A 254 1.76 17.45 -23.82
N ALA A 255 1.42 17.07 -22.59
CA ALA A 255 0.62 17.88 -21.68
C ALA A 255 1.53 18.60 -20.67
N THR A 256 2.30 19.58 -21.13
CA THR A 256 3.46 20.14 -20.38
C THR A 256 3.11 21.23 -19.36
N SER A 257 1.88 21.74 -19.37
CA SER A 257 1.47 22.89 -18.55
C SER A 257 0.05 22.76 -18.00
N THR A 258 -0.32 21.58 -17.52
CA THR A 258 -1.70 21.28 -17.09
C THR A 258 -1.81 20.79 -15.64
N CYS A 259 -0.71 20.42 -14.99
CA CYS A 259 -0.71 19.89 -13.63
C CYS A 259 0.19 20.68 -12.67
N ILE A 260 -0.39 21.24 -11.60
CA ILE A 260 0.38 21.97 -10.58
C ILE A 260 1.30 21.05 -9.76
N PHE A 261 1.05 19.74 -9.76
CA PHE A 261 1.73 18.80 -8.88
C PHE A 261 3.23 18.68 -9.14
N LEU A 262 3.76 18.98 -10.33
CA LEU A 262 5.20 18.89 -10.60
C LEU A 262 5.96 20.21 -10.47
N VAL A 263 5.29 21.24 -9.96
CA VAL A 263 5.82 22.59 -9.97
C VAL A 263 6.53 22.87 -8.66
N GLY A 264 7.80 23.24 -8.76
CA GLY A 264 8.67 23.59 -7.64
C GLY A 264 9.33 24.95 -7.81
N ALA A 265 9.99 25.44 -6.77
CA ALA A 265 10.98 26.51 -6.87
C ALA A 265 11.83 26.55 -5.59
N ASN A 266 12.87 27.39 -5.60
CA ASN A 266 13.67 27.70 -4.41
C ASN A 266 12.82 28.49 -3.40
N ASP A 267 12.59 27.90 -2.24
CA ASP A 267 11.88 28.48 -1.08
C ASP A 267 10.72 29.43 -1.42
N ASN A 268 9.80 28.98 -2.29
CA ASN A 268 8.66 29.77 -2.73
C ASN A 268 7.37 29.24 -2.08
N ALA A 269 6.71 30.09 -1.29
CA ALA A 269 5.48 29.72 -0.58
C ALA A 269 4.29 29.41 -1.51
N ALA A 270 4.32 29.84 -2.77
CA ALA A 270 3.29 29.54 -3.77
C ALA A 270 3.54 28.22 -4.51
N LYS A 271 4.59 27.46 -4.14
CA LYS A 271 4.96 26.18 -4.78
C LYS A 271 4.78 25.02 -3.81
N LEU A 272 4.30 23.89 -4.35
CA LEU A 272 4.11 22.67 -3.57
C LEU A 272 5.45 22.11 -3.10
N TRP A 273 6.40 22.00 -4.03
CA TRP A 273 7.74 21.52 -3.74
C TRP A 273 8.67 22.70 -3.48
N LYS A 274 9.15 22.79 -2.23
CA LYS A 274 10.24 23.68 -1.86
C LYS A 274 11.53 22.91 -1.98
N ALA A 275 12.39 23.31 -2.91
CA ALA A 275 13.74 22.80 -2.88
C ALA A 275 14.56 23.65 -1.89
N ASN A 276 15.09 23.02 -0.84
CA ASN A 276 15.92 23.68 0.18
C ASN A 276 17.32 24.04 -0.34
N SER A 277 17.69 23.60 -1.56
CA SER A 277 19.06 23.70 -2.08
C SER A 277 19.13 24.17 -3.54
N ALA A 278 18.19 23.78 -4.40
CA ALA A 278 17.99 24.26 -5.78
C ALA A 278 16.76 23.58 -6.43
N ALA A 279 16.00 24.30 -7.25
CA ALA A 279 14.96 23.72 -8.10
C ALA A 279 15.52 22.50 -8.88
N GLY A 280 14.72 21.45 -9.02
CA GLY A 280 15.17 20.19 -9.61
C GLY A 280 15.84 19.21 -8.63
N THR A 281 15.83 19.47 -7.32
CA THR A 281 16.24 18.45 -6.34
C THR A 281 15.21 17.31 -6.29
N PRO A 282 15.60 16.03 -6.47
CA PRO A 282 14.68 14.91 -6.42
C PRO A 282 14.01 14.75 -5.05
N VAL A 283 12.71 14.46 -5.08
CA VAL A 283 11.89 14.12 -3.91
C VAL A 283 11.29 12.75 -4.13
N HIS A 284 11.45 11.85 -3.16
CA HIS A 284 10.90 10.50 -3.23
C HIS A 284 9.57 10.45 -2.48
N ILE A 285 8.49 10.12 -3.19
CA ILE A 285 7.14 9.92 -2.65
C ILE A 285 6.68 8.48 -2.90
N ALA A 286 5.51 8.12 -2.37
CA ALA A 286 4.99 6.76 -2.47
C ALA A 286 6.00 5.69 -1.99
N GLN A 287 6.66 5.97 -0.86
CA GLN A 287 7.79 5.21 -0.30
C GLN A 287 9.01 5.02 -1.24
N GLY A 288 9.13 5.81 -2.30
CA GLY A 288 10.22 5.72 -3.26
C GLY A 288 9.84 5.08 -4.59
N PHE A 289 8.57 4.72 -4.80
CA PHE A 289 8.08 4.27 -6.11
C PHE A 289 7.89 5.41 -7.12
N ILE A 290 7.89 6.65 -6.65
CA ILE A 290 7.79 7.83 -7.52
C ILE A 290 8.86 8.82 -7.07
N THR A 291 9.72 9.20 -8.00
CA THR A 291 10.68 10.29 -7.87
C THR A 291 10.13 11.50 -8.60
N ILE A 292 10.01 12.60 -7.87
CA ILE A 292 9.57 13.90 -8.38
C ILE A 292 10.78 14.82 -8.46
N THR A 293 11.04 15.34 -9.64
CA THR A 293 12.03 16.39 -9.89
C THR A 293 11.26 17.66 -10.20
N ALA A 294 10.90 18.41 -9.17
CA ALA A 294 10.06 19.59 -9.34
C ALA A 294 10.89 20.82 -9.73
N HIS A 295 10.42 21.59 -10.73
CA HIS A 295 11.09 22.79 -11.20
C HIS A 295 10.10 23.94 -11.41
N ASP A 296 10.61 25.16 -11.49
CA ASP A 296 9.81 26.35 -11.88
C ASP A 296 9.64 26.48 -13.40
N THR A 297 10.31 25.62 -14.18
CA THR A 297 10.19 25.52 -15.63
C THR A 297 9.52 24.21 -15.99
N THR A 298 8.59 24.29 -16.95
CA THR A 298 7.74 23.15 -17.34
C THR A 298 8.53 22.02 -17.97
N THR A 299 9.60 22.33 -18.71
CA THR A 299 10.43 21.37 -19.43
C THR A 299 11.44 20.62 -18.57
N GLN A 300 11.73 21.11 -17.36
CA GLN A 300 12.67 20.47 -16.44
C GLN A 300 11.97 19.73 -15.30
N SER A 301 10.65 19.94 -15.16
CA SER A 301 9.85 19.24 -14.18
C SER A 301 9.60 17.81 -14.65
N ALA A 302 9.93 16.82 -13.82
CA ALA A 302 9.77 15.43 -14.17
C ALA A 302 9.16 14.61 -13.02
N ALA A 303 8.49 13.53 -13.39
CA ALA A 303 8.13 12.44 -12.50
C ALA A 303 8.59 11.13 -13.12
N GLN A 304 9.15 10.24 -12.32
CA GLN A 304 9.70 8.95 -12.77
C GLN A 304 9.39 7.84 -11.78
N ILE A 305 9.12 6.64 -12.31
CA ILE A 305 9.18 5.39 -11.56
C ILE A 305 10.63 4.89 -11.67
N PRO A 306 11.36 4.68 -10.55
CA PRO A 306 12.73 4.19 -10.64
C PRO A 306 12.78 2.74 -11.13
N GLN A 307 13.95 2.33 -11.62
CA GLN A 307 14.24 0.93 -11.89
C GLN A 307 14.27 0.15 -10.57
N LEU A 308 13.48 -0.91 -10.47
CA LEU A 308 13.34 -1.73 -9.25
C LEU A 308 13.31 -3.23 -9.55
N ASN A 309 13.73 -3.67 -10.73
CA ASN A 309 13.77 -5.09 -11.10
C ASN A 309 15.01 -5.85 -10.58
N THR A 310 16.00 -5.13 -10.05
CA THR A 310 17.27 -5.68 -9.54
C THR A 310 17.53 -5.19 -8.12
N LEU A 311 16.59 -5.43 -7.21
CA LEU A 311 16.73 -5.07 -5.79
C LEU A 311 17.68 -6.03 -5.06
N GLY A 312 17.70 -7.29 -5.47
CA GLY A 312 18.56 -8.30 -4.88
C GLY A 312 18.47 -9.63 -5.62
N ASP A 313 18.83 -10.71 -4.93
CA ASP A 313 18.73 -12.06 -5.44
C ASP A 313 18.08 -12.99 -4.41
N SER A 314 17.28 -13.93 -4.91
CA SER A 314 16.57 -14.90 -4.08
C SER A 314 15.81 -14.23 -2.94
N TRP A 315 15.07 -13.15 -3.20
CA TRP A 315 14.33 -12.40 -2.18
C TRP A 315 15.17 -11.84 -1.04
N SER A 316 16.42 -11.45 -1.33
CA SER A 316 17.32 -10.83 -0.38
C SER A 316 18.09 -9.69 -1.03
N ALA A 317 17.92 -8.48 -0.49
CA ALA A 317 18.62 -7.27 -0.86
C ALA A 317 19.50 -6.81 0.31
N THR A 318 20.73 -6.39 0.02
CA THR A 318 21.67 -5.82 1.00
C THR A 318 21.49 -4.31 1.19
N ASP A 319 20.82 -3.65 0.25
CA ASP A 319 20.50 -2.24 0.31
C ASP A 319 19.56 -1.93 1.50
N THR A 320 19.73 -0.74 2.08
CA THR A 320 18.98 -0.23 3.22
C THR A 320 17.83 0.68 2.82
N THR A 321 17.62 0.91 1.52
CA THR A 321 16.45 1.64 1.01
C THR A 321 15.14 1.03 1.50
N THR A 322 14.10 1.87 1.60
CA THR A 322 12.76 1.43 1.97
C THR A 322 12.27 0.30 1.06
N MET A 323 12.61 0.35 -0.24
CA MET A 323 12.18 -0.66 -1.20
C MET A 323 12.89 -1.99 -1.04
N ALA A 324 14.20 -1.99 -0.81
CA ALA A 324 14.94 -3.20 -0.47
C ALA A 324 14.42 -3.84 0.83
N LYS A 325 14.08 -3.03 1.84
CA LYS A 325 13.48 -3.52 3.09
C LYS A 325 12.11 -4.16 2.86
N LEU A 326 11.22 -3.51 2.10
CA LEU A 326 9.92 -4.08 1.74
C LEU A 326 10.07 -5.40 0.98
N TYR A 327 10.95 -5.41 -0.01
CA TYR A 327 11.29 -6.59 -0.79
C TYR A 327 11.74 -7.77 0.09
N ASN A 328 12.62 -7.51 1.07
CA ASN A 328 13.05 -8.52 2.04
C ASN A 328 11.90 -9.05 2.90
N LYS A 329 10.98 -8.19 3.37
CA LYS A 329 9.81 -8.64 4.15
C LYS A 329 8.88 -9.55 3.36
N ILE A 330 8.61 -9.21 2.11
CA ILE A 330 7.84 -10.07 1.21
C ILE A 330 8.62 -11.37 0.94
N GLY A 331 9.95 -11.27 0.82
CA GLY A 331 10.85 -12.39 0.70
C GLY A 331 10.78 -13.39 1.83
N ASP A 332 10.79 -12.93 3.08
CA ASP A 332 10.67 -13.77 4.27
C ASP A 332 9.38 -14.61 4.22
N LEU A 333 8.26 -14.01 3.80
CA LEU A 333 6.99 -14.72 3.62
C LEU A 333 7.05 -15.73 2.47
N THR A 334 7.56 -15.33 1.31
CA THR A 334 7.64 -16.19 0.13
C THR A 334 8.52 -17.41 0.39
N LYS A 335 9.67 -17.21 1.03
CA LYS A 335 10.63 -18.25 1.41
C LYS A 335 10.12 -19.19 2.50
N TYR A 336 9.15 -18.75 3.32
CA TYR A 336 8.64 -19.58 4.40
C TYR A 336 8.05 -20.88 3.83
N SER A 337 8.74 -21.98 4.10
CA SER A 337 8.31 -23.32 3.70
C SER A 337 7.43 -23.91 4.77
N ILE A 338 6.27 -24.41 4.36
CA ILE A 338 5.38 -25.14 5.25
C ILE A 338 5.95 -26.55 5.42
N PRO A 339 6.17 -27.04 6.66
CA PRO A 339 6.61 -28.39 6.88
C PRO A 339 5.64 -29.37 6.19
N LEU A 340 6.14 -30.11 5.21
CA LEU A 340 5.39 -31.21 4.62
C LEU A 340 5.59 -32.41 5.54
N TYR A 341 4.62 -32.65 6.42
CA TYR A 341 4.51 -33.98 6.99
C TYR A 341 4.25 -34.94 5.85
N HIS A 342 5.18 -35.87 5.63
CA HIS A 342 5.01 -36.93 4.66
C HIS A 342 3.59 -37.49 4.80
N GLN A 343 2.70 -37.08 3.89
CA GLN A 343 1.66 -37.98 3.44
C GLN A 343 2.43 -39.07 2.74
N THR A 344 2.93 -40.05 3.50
CA THR A 344 3.39 -41.31 2.95
C THR A 344 2.20 -41.87 2.19
N LYS A 345 2.16 -41.59 0.88
CA LYS A 345 1.70 -42.49 -0.15
C LYS A 345 0.26 -43.02 0.01
N SER A 346 -0.63 -42.35 0.72
CA SER A 346 -2.01 -42.84 0.96
C SER A 346 -3.07 -42.19 0.06
N ARG A 347 -2.75 -41.10 -0.66
CA ARG A 347 -3.63 -40.58 -1.73
C ARG A 347 -3.50 -41.30 -3.07
N ARG A 348 -2.53 -42.20 -3.24
CA ARG A 348 -2.36 -42.98 -4.49
C ARG A 348 -3.18 -44.28 -4.53
N ASN A 349 -3.71 -44.76 -3.39
CA ASN A 349 -4.52 -45.99 -3.34
C ASN A 349 -6.03 -45.75 -3.27
N ARG A 350 -6.52 -44.49 -3.31
CA ARG A 350 -7.96 -44.20 -3.36
C ARG A 350 -8.50 -43.97 -4.78
N LEU A 351 -7.71 -44.34 -5.79
CA LEU A 351 -8.08 -44.38 -7.22
C LEU A 351 -7.87 -45.78 -7.83
N GLN A 352 -7.68 -46.82 -7.01
CA GLN A 352 -7.55 -48.22 -7.46
C GLN A 352 -8.33 -49.21 -6.58
N SER A 353 -9.45 -48.79 -5.98
CA SER A 353 -10.42 -49.71 -5.38
C SER A 353 -11.83 -49.35 -5.80
#